data_AF-A0A0B7BQK0-F1
#
_entry.id   AF-A0A0B7BQK0-F1
#
_cell.length_a   1.000
_cell.length_b   1.000
_cell.length_c   1.000
_cell.angle_alpha   90.00
_cell.angle_beta   90.00
_cell.angle_gamma   90.00
#
_symmetry.space_group_name_H-M   'P 1'
#
loop_
_entity.id
_entity.type
_entity.pdbx_description
1 polymer ?
#
loop_
_entity_poly.entity_id
_entity_poly.type
_entity_poly.pdbx_seq_one_letter_code
_entity_poly.pdbx_strand_id
1 'polypeptide(L)'
;RMHLENGQRVYFNTENFQRRVQQLPRTTLVAFFELCQNDDFAKTLLYFEVPKYYTWDRSRKAFNRRKQGVTVVGFDGVKSSDVLGRVYTVHPNNFKCFYLRILLHTVRGPISFTELKTVEGQVCATFREAC
;
A
#
# COMPACT_ATOMS: atom_id res chain seq x y z
N ARG A 1 0.49 16.62 7.79
CA ARG A 1 1.24 16.26 9.02
C ARG A 1 1.25 14.73 9.15
N MET A 2 2.39 14.06 8.96
CA MET A 2 2.51 12.61 9.18
C MET A 2 3.09 12.36 10.57
N HIS A 3 2.46 11.47 11.35
CA HIS A 3 3.00 10.96 12.60
C HIS A 3 3.36 9.49 12.41
N LEU A 4 4.62 9.15 12.68
CA LEU A 4 5.03 7.80 13.04
C LEU A 4 5.48 7.86 14.51
N GLU A 5 5.04 6.90 15.31
CA GLU A 5 5.06 6.90 16.79
C GLU A 5 6.46 6.90 17.46
N ASN A 6 7.55 7.10 16.72
CA ASN A 6 8.89 7.29 17.29
C ASN A 6 9.46 8.72 17.10
N GLY A 7 8.67 9.69 16.64
CA GLY A 7 9.12 11.09 16.57
C GLY A 7 10.25 11.37 15.56
N GLN A 8 10.71 10.37 14.81
CA GLN A 8 11.75 10.56 13.81
C GLN A 8 11.13 11.16 12.52
N ARG A 9 11.39 12.45 12.29
CA ARG A 9 11.01 13.15 11.05
C ARG A 9 11.81 12.61 9.88
N VAL A 10 11.16 11.97 8.92
CA VAL A 10 11.79 11.57 7.66
C VAL A 10 11.31 12.47 6.53
N TYR A 11 12.25 13.21 5.94
CA TYR A 11 12.01 14.09 4.81
C TYR A 11 12.34 13.35 3.51
N PHE A 12 11.34 13.23 2.64
CA PHE A 12 11.53 12.73 1.27
C PHE A 12 11.83 13.92 0.35
N ASN A 13 12.79 13.77 -0.56
CA ASN A 13 13.08 14.67 -1.68
C ASN A 13 13.36 13.84 -2.94
N THR A 14 13.46 14.51 -4.10
CA THR A 14 13.55 13.89 -5.42
C THR A 14 14.67 12.85 -5.55
N GLU A 15 15.80 13.08 -4.88
CA GLU A 15 17.03 12.27 -4.92
C GLU A 15 17.00 11.13 -3.91
N ASN A 16 16.39 11.36 -2.74
CA ASN A 16 16.40 10.40 -1.66
C ASN A 16 15.15 9.51 -1.63
N PHE A 17 14.12 9.78 -2.44
CA PHE A 17 12.86 9.03 -2.42
C PHE A 17 13.06 7.53 -2.64
N GLN A 18 13.70 7.15 -3.75
CA GLN A 18 13.94 5.73 -4.09
C GLN A 18 14.76 5.04 -3.00
N ARG A 19 15.85 5.69 -2.57
CA ARG A 19 16.74 5.17 -1.52
C ARG A 19 16.04 5.05 -0.16
N ARG A 20 15.22 6.04 0.23
CA ARG A 20 14.52 6.09 1.52
C ARG A 20 13.37 5.09 1.55
N VAL A 21 12.63 4.93 0.46
CA VAL A 21 11.59 3.89 0.31
C VAL A 21 12.20 2.50 0.53
N GLN A 22 13.41 2.25 0.00
CA GLN A 22 14.16 1.01 0.20
C GLN A 22 14.80 0.88 1.60
N GLN A 23 15.12 1.99 2.27
CA GLN A 23 15.80 2.01 3.58
C GLN A 23 14.86 2.14 4.79
N LEU A 24 13.55 2.31 4.58
CA LEU A 24 12.58 2.41 5.67
C LEU A 24 12.30 1.02 6.27
N PRO A 25 12.18 0.90 7.61
CA PRO A 25 11.73 -0.34 8.25
C PRO A 25 10.41 -0.77 7.61
N ARG A 26 10.32 -2.03 7.13
CA ARG A 26 9.18 -2.66 6.41
C ARG A 26 7.90 -1.82 6.48
N THR A 27 7.71 -0.96 5.47
CA THR A 27 6.57 -0.03 5.44
C THR A 27 5.28 -0.80 5.21
N THR A 28 4.13 -0.22 5.56
CA THR A 28 2.82 -0.81 5.27
C THR A 28 2.59 -1.02 3.78
N LEU A 29 3.26 -0.26 2.91
CA LEU A 29 3.20 -0.47 1.47
C LEU A 29 3.97 -1.72 1.02
N VAL A 30 5.17 -1.94 1.57
CA VAL A 30 5.93 -3.18 1.28
C VAL A 30 5.17 -4.40 1.82
N ALA A 31 4.57 -4.29 3.00
CA ALA A 31 3.72 -5.34 3.54
C ALA A 31 2.44 -5.56 2.72
N PHE A 32 1.93 -4.54 2.03
CA PHE A 32 0.83 -4.72 1.08
C PHE A 32 1.28 -5.50 -0.15
N PHE A 33 2.45 -5.21 -0.70
CA PHE A 33 3.00 -5.99 -1.81
C PHE A 33 3.18 -7.46 -1.43
N GLU A 34 3.75 -7.73 -0.25
CA GLU A 34 3.90 -9.09 0.26
C GLU A 34 2.54 -9.75 0.53
N LEU A 35 1.56 -9.00 1.02
CA LEU A 35 0.19 -9.50 1.16
C LEU A 35 -0.36 -9.92 -0.22
N CYS A 36 -0.22 -9.08 -1.24
CA CYS A 36 -0.64 -9.39 -2.61
C CYS A 36 0.12 -10.58 -3.20
N GLN A 37 1.38 -10.81 -2.82
CA GLN A 37 2.11 -12.01 -3.27
C GLN A 37 1.52 -13.30 -2.71
N ASN A 38 1.03 -13.25 -1.47
CA ASN A 38 0.69 -14.43 -0.69
C ASN A 38 -0.82 -14.67 -0.52
N ASP A 39 -1.69 -13.71 -0.87
CA ASP A 39 -3.14 -13.84 -0.74
C ASP A 39 -3.85 -13.37 -2.03
N ASP A 40 -4.49 -14.31 -2.74
CA ASP A 40 -5.20 -14.02 -3.98
C ASP A 40 -6.36 -13.03 -3.80
N PHE A 41 -7.00 -13.01 -2.63
CA PHE A 41 -8.02 -12.00 -2.36
C PHE A 41 -7.39 -10.61 -2.30
N ALA A 42 -6.20 -10.47 -1.71
CA ALA A 42 -5.51 -9.17 -1.66
C ALA A 42 -5.11 -8.65 -3.05
N LYS A 43 -4.84 -9.54 -4.02
CA LYS A 43 -4.58 -9.13 -5.41
C LYS A 43 -5.76 -8.40 -6.07
N THR A 44 -6.98 -8.60 -5.54
CA THR A 44 -8.19 -7.93 -6.05
C THR A 44 -8.37 -6.52 -5.49
N LEU A 45 -7.57 -6.12 -4.50
CA LEU A 45 -7.77 -4.89 -3.73
C LEU A 45 -6.87 -3.75 -4.19
N LEU A 46 -7.40 -2.54 -4.07
CA LEU A 46 -6.64 -1.30 -4.04
C LEU A 46 -6.07 -1.10 -2.62
N TYR A 47 -4.97 -0.36 -2.51
CA TYR A 47 -4.31 -0.16 -1.22
C TYR A 47 -5.24 0.44 -0.15
N PHE A 48 -6.15 1.35 -0.54
CA PHE A 48 -7.10 1.97 0.39
C PHE A 48 -8.23 1.02 0.84
N GLU A 49 -8.46 -0.08 0.12
CA GLU A 49 -9.48 -1.08 0.44
C GLU A 49 -8.96 -2.11 1.45
N VAL A 50 -7.64 -2.28 1.56
CA VAL A 50 -6.99 -3.25 2.46
C VAL A 50 -7.52 -3.16 3.90
N PRO A 51 -7.64 -1.97 4.54
CA PRO A 51 -8.13 -1.89 5.91
C PRO A 51 -9.56 -2.39 6.10
N LYS A 52 -10.37 -2.48 5.03
CA LYS A 52 -11.71 -3.05 5.08
C LYS A 52 -11.68 -4.55 5.41
N TYR A 53 -10.64 -5.26 5.00
CA TYR A 53 -10.54 -6.72 5.07
C TYR A 53 -9.38 -7.23 5.93
N TYR A 54 -8.37 -6.39 6.14
CA TYR A 54 -7.14 -6.74 6.87
C TYR A 54 -6.87 -5.75 8.00
N THR A 55 -6.16 -6.22 9.04
CA THR A 55 -5.66 -5.40 10.14
C THR A 55 -4.14 -5.38 10.13
N TRP A 56 -3.57 -4.25 10.54
CA TRP A 56 -2.12 -4.09 10.67
C TRP A 56 -1.62 -4.67 12.00
N ASP A 57 -0.77 -5.69 11.93
CA ASP A 57 -0.03 -6.20 13.07
C ASP A 57 1.31 -5.46 13.18
N ARG A 58 1.41 -4.59 14.18
CA ARG A 58 2.58 -3.76 14.43
C ARG A 58 3.81 -4.57 14.84
N SER A 59 3.62 -5.70 15.51
CA SER A 59 4.72 -6.56 15.98
C SER A 59 5.34 -7.30 14.80
N ARG A 60 4.51 -7.94 13.98
CA ARG A 60 4.96 -8.69 12.80
C ARG A 60 5.23 -7.81 11.57
N LYS A 61 4.77 -6.56 11.60
CA LYS A 61 4.76 -5.62 10.48
C LYS A 61 4.11 -6.25 9.24
N ALA A 62 2.93 -6.83 9.42
CA ALA A 62 2.19 -7.57 8.41
C ALA A 62 0.69 -7.30 8.48
N PHE A 63 0.00 -7.55 7.37
CA PHE A 63 -1.46 -7.54 7.32
C PHE A 63 -2.01 -8.93 7.66
N ASN A 64 -2.97 -8.98 8.58
CA ASN A 64 -3.69 -10.20 8.90
C ASN A 64 -5.15 -10.07 8.46
N ARG A 65 -5.75 -11.16 7.98
CA ARG A 65 -7.20 -11.21 7.70
C ARG A 65 -7.99 -10.82 8.95
N ARG A 66 -9.05 -10.05 8.74
CA ARG A 66 -10.00 -9.74 9.81
C ARG A 66 -10.67 -11.01 10.32
N LYS A 67 -10.74 -11.13 11.64
CA LYS A 67 -11.43 -12.24 12.32
C LYS A 67 -12.92 -11.97 12.55
N GLN A 68 -13.34 -10.71 12.45
CA GLN A 68 -14.71 -10.24 12.71
C GLN A 68 -15.20 -9.38 11.55
N GLY A 69 -16.52 -9.38 11.32
CA GLY A 69 -17.18 -8.63 10.25
C GLY A 69 -18.10 -9.50 9.38
N VAL A 70 -18.58 -8.93 8.29
CA VAL A 70 -19.46 -9.59 7.31
C VAL A 70 -18.62 -10.50 6.40
N THR A 71 -19.03 -11.76 6.23
CA THR A 71 -18.38 -12.69 5.29
C THR A 71 -18.46 -12.16 3.87
N VAL A 72 -17.33 -12.15 3.16
CA VAL A 72 -17.31 -11.82 1.74
C VAL A 72 -17.72 -13.06 0.94
N VAL A 73 -18.82 -12.95 0.20
CA VAL A 73 -19.31 -14.04 -0.66
C VAL A 73 -18.27 -14.36 -1.73
N GLY A 74 -18.00 -15.65 -1.95
CA GLY A 74 -17.03 -16.12 -2.94
C GLY A 74 -15.58 -16.19 -2.45
N PHE A 75 -15.28 -15.74 -1.23
CA PHE A 75 -13.94 -15.81 -0.65
C PHE A 75 -13.96 -16.39 0.76
N ASP A 76 -13.59 -17.67 0.88
CA ASP A 76 -13.59 -18.35 2.18
C ASP A 76 -12.60 -17.71 3.16
N GLY A 77 -13.02 -17.62 4.42
CA GLY A 77 -12.25 -17.00 5.49
C GLY A 77 -12.02 -15.48 5.36
N VAL A 78 -12.66 -14.80 4.39
CA VAL A 78 -12.55 -13.34 4.25
C VAL A 78 -13.72 -12.65 4.95
N LYS A 79 -13.38 -11.68 5.80
CA LYS A 79 -14.33 -10.83 6.52
C LYS A 79 -14.12 -9.37 6.15
N SER A 80 -15.20 -8.63 6.01
CA SER A 80 -15.22 -7.20 5.74
C SER A 80 -15.82 -6.42 6.91
N SER A 81 -15.35 -5.20 7.14
CA SER A 81 -15.85 -4.32 8.19
C SER A 81 -16.16 -2.93 7.61
N ASP A 82 -17.07 -2.17 8.21
CA ASP A 82 -17.40 -0.80 7.79
C ASP A 82 -16.29 0.24 8.09
N VAL A 83 -15.11 -0.23 8.49
CA VAL A 83 -13.94 0.62 8.66
C VAL A 83 -13.56 1.24 7.31
N LEU A 84 -13.88 2.52 7.16
CA LEU A 84 -13.31 3.36 6.12
C LEU A 84 -11.80 3.41 6.32
N GLY A 85 -11.05 2.85 5.37
CA GLY A 85 -9.61 2.92 5.36
C GLY A 85 -9.19 4.38 5.43
N ARG A 86 -8.65 4.82 6.57
CA ARG A 86 -7.97 6.11 6.65
C ARG A 86 -6.71 5.98 5.79
N VAL A 87 -6.85 6.29 4.50
CA VAL A 87 -5.72 6.35 3.57
C VAL A 87 -4.69 7.24 4.24
N TYR A 88 -3.52 6.65 4.50
CA TYR A 88 -2.39 7.34 5.09
C TYR A 88 -2.27 8.71 4.43
N THR A 89 -2.35 9.78 5.23
CA THR A 89 -2.27 11.15 4.73
C THR A 89 -0.86 11.37 4.18
N VAL A 90 -0.65 11.00 2.92
CA VAL A 90 0.58 11.29 2.20
C VAL A 90 0.67 12.82 2.10
N HIS A 91 1.71 13.38 2.70
CA HIS A 91 1.89 14.83 2.76
C HIS A 91 1.97 15.40 1.33
N PRO A 92 1.21 16.46 0.98
CA PRO A 92 1.08 16.97 -0.39
C PRO A 92 2.33 17.64 -1.00
N ASN A 93 3.52 17.53 -0.39
CA ASN A 93 4.72 18.27 -0.82
C ASN A 93 5.80 17.42 -1.52
N ASN A 94 5.42 16.38 -2.25
CA ASN A 94 6.33 15.75 -3.21
C ASN A 94 5.53 15.32 -4.44
N PHE A 95 5.79 15.93 -5.60
CA PHE A 95 5.17 15.56 -6.87
C PHE A 95 5.25 14.04 -7.15
N LYS A 96 6.32 13.36 -6.74
CA LYS A 96 6.44 11.89 -6.87
C LYS A 96 5.49 11.11 -5.94
N CYS A 97 5.16 11.63 -4.76
CA CYS A 97 4.19 11.04 -3.84
C CYS A 97 2.75 11.18 -4.36
N PHE A 98 2.48 12.19 -5.19
CA PHE A 98 1.18 12.37 -5.83
C PHE A 98 0.88 11.24 -6.81
N TYR A 99 1.79 10.97 -7.75
CA TYR A 99 1.64 9.88 -8.71
C TYR A 99 1.62 8.51 -8.05
N LEU A 100 2.52 8.27 -7.07
CA LEU A 100 2.46 7.05 -6.26
C LEU A 100 1.08 6.89 -5.59
N ARG A 101 0.52 7.96 -5.02
CA ARG A 101 -0.81 7.93 -4.42
C ARG A 101 -1.86 7.57 -5.46
N ILE A 102 -1.84 8.18 -6.65
CA ILE A 102 -2.78 7.86 -7.73
C ILE A 102 -2.70 6.37 -8.06
N LEU A 103 -1.50 5.85 -8.31
CA LEU A 103 -1.30 4.44 -8.64
C LEU A 103 -1.83 3.51 -7.55
N LEU A 104 -1.64 3.84 -6.28
CA LEU A 104 -2.19 3.04 -5.16
C LEU A 104 -3.73 3.09 -5.07
N HIS A 105 -4.38 4.03 -5.75
CA HIS A 105 -5.84 4.12 -5.87
C HIS A 105 -6.36 3.57 -7.19
N THR A 106 -5.50 3.20 -8.15
CA THR A 106 -5.90 2.72 -9.47
C THR A 106 -5.42 1.31 -9.78
N VAL A 107 -4.23 0.94 -9.30
CA VAL A 107 -3.60 -0.37 -9.54
C VAL A 107 -3.99 -1.34 -8.43
N ARG A 108 -4.64 -2.45 -8.81
CA ARG A 108 -5.04 -3.53 -7.92
C ARG A 108 -3.91 -4.53 -7.73
N GLY A 109 -3.73 -4.98 -6.49
CA GLY A 109 -2.88 -6.11 -6.19
C GLY A 109 -1.40 -6.03 -6.60
N PRO A 110 -0.74 -4.86 -6.71
CA PRO A 110 0.65 -4.82 -7.15
C PRO A 110 1.51 -5.61 -6.16
N ILE A 111 2.43 -6.43 -6.66
CA ILE A 111 3.37 -7.19 -5.81
C ILE A 111 4.76 -6.55 -5.71
N SER A 112 4.98 -5.43 -6.37
CA SER A 112 6.23 -4.66 -6.27
C SER A 112 6.06 -3.22 -6.76
N PHE A 113 7.07 -2.38 -6.50
CA PHE A 113 7.14 -1.05 -7.12
C PHE A 113 7.31 -1.12 -8.64
N THR A 114 7.89 -2.19 -9.17
CA THR A 114 8.06 -2.39 -10.61
C THR A 114 6.72 -2.63 -11.27
N GLU A 115 5.90 -3.53 -10.71
CA GLU A 115 4.54 -3.77 -11.20
C GLU A 115 3.66 -2.55 -11.07
N LEU A 116 3.81 -1.79 -9.97
CA LEU A 116 3.09 -0.53 -9.81
C LEU A 116 3.41 0.49 -10.91
N LYS A 117 4.57 0.37 -11.56
CA LYS A 117 5.01 1.19 -12.71
C LYS A 117 4.86 0.48 -14.06
N THR A 118 4.22 -0.68 -14.11
CA THR A 118 4.07 -1.44 -15.34
C THR A 118 2.73 -1.09 -15.98
N VAL A 119 2.78 -0.55 -17.20
CA VAL A 119 1.59 -0.23 -18.00
C VAL A 119 1.69 -1.05 -19.28
N GLU A 120 0.65 -1.82 -19.58
CA GLU A 120 0.58 -2.69 -20.78
C GLU A 120 1.81 -3.62 -20.94
N GLY A 121 2.38 -4.08 -19.83
CA GLY A 121 3.56 -4.96 -19.82
C GLY A 121 4.90 -4.24 -19.93
N GLN A 122 4.92 -2.91 -20.10
CA GLN A 122 6.13 -2.10 -20.14
C GLN A 122 6.39 -1.39 -18.80
N VAL A 123 7.61 -1.52 -18.27
CA VAL A 123 8.02 -0.85 -17.03
C VAL A 123 8.38 0.62 -17.31
N CYS A 124 7.62 1.55 -16.74
CA CYS A 124 7.92 2.98 -16.81
C CYS A 124 9.10 3.37 -15.90
N ALA A 125 9.84 4.41 -16.28
CA ALA A 125 10.97 4.89 -15.49
C ALA A 125 10.48 5.55 -14.19
N THR A 126 9.38 6.31 -14.26
CA THR A 126 8.82 7.06 -13.13
C THR A 126 7.37 6.68 -12.84
N PHE A 127 6.89 6.95 -11.62
CA PHE A 127 5.47 6.79 -11.28
C PHE A 127 4.57 7.74 -12.08
N ARG A 128 5.11 8.88 -12.55
CA ARG A 128 4.35 9.84 -13.37
C ARG A 128 4.00 9.27 -14.74
N GLU A 129 4.95 8.58 -15.36
CA GLU A 129 4.74 7.93 -16.67
C GLU A 129 3.77 6.75 -16.59
N ALA A 130 3.66 6.13 -15.42
CA ALA A 130 2.75 5.01 -15.19
C ALA A 130 1.31 5.44 -14.85
N CYS A 131 1.06 6.73 -14.59
CA CYS A 131 -0.29 7.28 -14.36
C CYS A 131 -0.94 7.71 -15.68
#